data_AF-A0A7J6VIH0-F1
#
_entry.id   AF-A0A7J6VIH0-F1
#
_cell.length_a   1.000
_cell.length_b   1.000
_cell.length_c   1.000
_cell.angle_alpha   90.00
_cell.angle_beta   90.00
_cell.angle_gamma   90.00
#
_symmetry.space_group_name_H-M   'P 1'
#
loop_
_entity.id
_entity.type
_entity.pdbx_description
1 polymer ?
#
loop_
_entity_poly.entity_id
_entity_poly.type
_entity_poly.pdbx_seq_one_letter_code
_entity_poly.pdbx_strand_id
1 'polypeptide(L)' 'EVAKLFADAGVICSASLISPYRRDCDACRALLPDGNFVEVFMDAFLQLCEARDSKALYKLA' A
#
# COMPACT_ATOMS: atom_id res chain seq x y z
N GLU A 1 -10.23 1.58 6.09
CA GLU A 1 -11.61 2.13 6.12
C GLU A 1 -11.95 3.03 4.93
N VAL A 2 -11.21 4.12 4.66
CA VAL A 2 -11.54 5.04 3.56
C VAL A 2 -11.60 4.36 2.19
N ALA A 3 -10.67 3.46 1.88
CA ALA A 3 -10.66 2.70 0.63
C ALA A 3 -11.94 1.84 0.43
N LYS A 4 -12.52 1.34 1.53
CA LYS A 4 -13.78 0.60 1.49
C LYS A 4 -14.95 1.50 1.08
N LEU A 5 -15.03 2.72 1.62
CA LEU A 5 -16.07 3.68 1.23
C LEU A 5 -16.04 3.97 -0.27
N PHE A 6 -14.85 4.10 -0.85
CA PHE A 6 -14.69 4.29 -2.30
C PHE A 6 -15.10 3.03 -3.09
N ALA A 7 -14.69 1.84 -2.64
CA ALA A 7 -15.08 0.58 -3.26
C ALA A 7 -16.60 0.36 -3.21
N ASP A 8 -17.24 0.65 -2.07
CA ASP A 8 -18.69 0.57 -1.88
C ASP A 8 -19.45 1.58 -2.78
N ALA A 9 -18.81 2.70 -3.14
CA ALA A 9 -19.32 3.67 -4.11
C ALA A 9 -19.07 3.27 -5.58
N GLY A 10 -18.52 2.09 -5.85
CA GLY A 10 -18.19 1.62 -7.20
C GLY A 10 -16.93 2.24 -7.80
N VAL A 11 -16.08 2.87 -6.98
CA VAL A 11 -14.84 3.53 -7.41
C VAL A 11 -13.64 2.61 -7.18
N ILE A 12 -12.75 2.53 -8.17
CA ILE A 12 -11.46 1.86 -8.02
C ILE A 12 -10.56 2.75 -7.16
N CYS A 13 -10.26 2.30 -5.93
CA CYS A 13 -9.34 2.99 -5.03
C CYS A 13 -7.94 2.40 -5.12
N SER A 14 -6.91 3.25 -5.23
CA SER A 14 -5.51 2.86 -5.15
C SER A 14 -4.84 3.53 -3.96
N ALA A 15 -4.19 2.74 -3.10
CA ALA A 15 -3.49 3.21 -1.92
C ALA A 15 -2.00 2.84 -2.01
N SER A 16 -1.13 3.84 -2.17
CA SER A 16 0.33 3.69 -2.24
C SER A 16 0.98 4.04 -0.90
N LEU A 17 0.93 3.09 0.02
CA LEU A 17 1.43 3.23 1.39
C LEU A 17 2.61 2.28 1.63
N ILE A 18 3.51 2.65 2.53
CA ILE A 18 4.44 1.68 3.11
C ILE A 18 3.64 0.88 4.14
N SER A 19 3.31 -0.37 3.82
CA SER A 19 2.58 -1.31 4.67
C SER A 19 3.52 -2.43 5.14
N PRO A 20 4.39 -2.18 6.13
CA PRO A 20 5.49 -3.10 6.47
C PRO A 20 5.01 -4.34 7.23
N TYR A 21 3.83 -4.29 7.84
CA TYR A 21 3.32 -5.36 8.69
C TYR A 21 2.23 -6.16 7.98
N ARG A 22 2.46 -7.47 7.88
CA ARG A 22 1.51 -8.40 7.26
C ARG A 22 0.13 -8.37 7.92
N ARG A 23 0.09 -8.21 9.25
CA ARG A 23 -1.16 -8.09 10.02
C ARG A 23 -2.06 -6.96 9.51
N ASP A 24 -1.47 -5.82 9.15
CA ASP A 24 -2.24 -4.66 8.70
C ASP A 24 -2.74 -4.87 7.26
N CYS A 25 -1.93 -5.49 6.40
CA CYS A 25 -2.37 -5.92 5.06
C CYS A 25 -3.53 -6.92 5.14
N ASP A 26 -3.45 -7.90 6.04
CA ASP A 26 -4.49 -8.92 6.21
C ASP A 26 -5.78 -8.31 6.78
N ALA A 27 -5.67 -7.36 7.71
CA ALA A 27 -6.82 -6.59 8.19
C ALA A 27 -7.48 -5.79 7.06
N CYS A 28 -6.70 -5.12 6.20
CA CYS A 28 -7.22 -4.41 5.03
C CYS A 28 -7.94 -5.34 4.04
N ARG A 29 -7.37 -6.52 3.77
CA ARG A 29 -8.01 -7.54 2.92
C ARG A 29 -9.35 -8.00 3.49
N ALA A 30 -9.42 -8.25 4.80
CA ALA A 30 -10.62 -8.74 5.47
C ALA A 30 -11.77 -7.70 5.52
N LEU A 31 -11.49 -6.41 5.30
CA LEU A 31 -12.52 -5.36 5.27
C LEU A 31 -13.33 -5.33 3.97
N LEU A 32 -12.83 -5.95 2.91
CA LEU A 32 -13.42 -5.93 1.57
C LEU A 32 -13.96 -7.32 1.21
N PRO A 33 -15.02 -7.41 0.39
CA PRO A 33 -15.49 -8.69 -0.15
C PRO A 33 -14.39 -9.41 -0.94
N ASP A 34 -14.46 -10.74 -0.98
CA ASP A 34 -13.56 -11.56 -1.78
C ASP A 34 -13.56 -11.09 -3.25
N GLY A 35 -12.37 -10.94 -3.83
CA GLY A 35 -12.18 -10.43 -5.18
C GLY A 35 -12.13 -8.90 -5.32
N ASN A 36 -12.50 -8.14 -4.29
CA ASN A 36 -12.47 -6.66 -4.32
C ASN A 36 -11.20 -6.05 -3.72
N PHE A 37 -10.21 -6.88 -3.38
CA PHE A 37 -8.92 -6.44 -2.87
C PHE A 37 -7.79 -7.10 -3.65
N VAL A 38 -6.87 -6.26 -4.16
CA VAL A 38 -5.66 -6.70 -4.85
C VAL A 38 -4.45 -6.15 -4.10
N GLU A 39 -3.59 -7.05 -3.61
CA GLU A 39 -2.32 -6.68 -3.00
C GLU A 39 -1.23 -6.68 -4.07
N VAL A 40 -0.49 -5.57 -4.20
CA VAL A 40 0.64 -5.43 -5.12
C VAL A 40 1.91 -5.25 -4.31
N PHE A 41 2.79 -6.24 -4.33
CA PHE A 41 4.11 -6.15 -3.68
C PHE A 41 5.10 -5.49 -4.63
N MET A 42 5.60 -4.32 -4.24
CA MET A 42 6.65 -3.62 -4.96
C MET A 42 8.01 -4.15 -4.52
N ASP A 43 8.50 -5.18 -5.20
CA ASP A 43 9.81 -5.77 -4.94
C ASP A 43 10.92 -4.91 -5.56
N ALA A 44 11.38 -3.92 -4.80
CA ALA A 44 12.49 -3.06 -5.16
C ALA A 44 13.60 -3.16 -4.10
N PHE A 45 14.84 -3.31 -4.55
CA PHE A 45 16.00 -3.33 -3.67
C PHE A 45 16.12 -2.02 -2.88
N LEU A 46 16.40 -2.13 -1.57
CA LEU A 46 16.55 -0.97 -0.68
C LEU A 46 17.60 0.02 -1.21
N GLN A 47 18.74 -0.49 -1.69
CA GLN A 47 19.82 0.34 -2.24
C GLN A 47 19.36 1.15 -3.45
N LEU A 48 18.43 0.62 -4.25
CA LEU A 48 17.86 1.35 -5.39
C LEU A 48 16.90 2.45 -4.91
N CYS A 49 16.11 2.18 -3.88
CA CYS A 49 15.23 3.18 -3.27
C CYS A 49 16.03 4.32 -2.62
N GLU A 50 17.10 4.00 -1.88
CA GLU A 50 18.05 4.95 -1.28
C GLU A 50 18.80 5.78 -2.33
N ALA A 51 19.24 5.16 -3.43
CA ALA A 51 19.89 5.89 -4.51
C ALA A 51 18.94 6.88 -5.21
N ARG A 52 17.65 6.54 -5.30
CA ARG A 52 16.62 7.39 -5.92
C ARG A 52 16.20 8.55 -5.02
N ASP A 53 16.00 8.28 -3.73
CA ASP A 53 15.66 9.22 -2.65
C ASP A 53 14.93 10.50 -3.10
N SER A 54 13.80 10.33 -3.80
CA SER A 54 13.10 11.42 -4.52
C SER A 54 12.58 12.54 -3.62
N LYS A 55 12.56 12.30 -2.31
CA LYS A 55 12.08 13.24 -1.28
C LYS A 55 13.17 13.58 -0.25
N ALA A 56 14.41 13.13 -0.46
CA ALA A 56 15.52 13.31 0.49
C ALA A 56 15.27 12.72 1.89
N LEU A 57 14.35 11.74 2.02
CA LEU A 57 13.96 11.18 3.31
C LEU A 57 14.96 10.14 3.82
N TYR A 58 15.60 9.40 2.92
CA TYR A 58 16.61 8.41 3.32
C TYR A 58 17.86 9.07 3.92
N LYS A 59 18.22 10.27 3.44
CA LYS A 59 19.34 11.05 3.99
C LYS A 59 19.09 11.61 5.40
N LEU A 60 17.84 11.69 5.82
CA LEU A 60 17.45 12.23 7.12
C LEU A 60 17.28 11.14 8.18
N ALA A 61 17.34 9.87 7.77
CA ALA A 61 17.18 8.71 8.64
C ALA A 61 18.49 8.30 9.32
#